data_AF-A0A356R547-F1
#
_entry.id   AF-A0A356R547-F1
#
_cell.length_a   1.000
_cell.length_b   1.000
_cell.length_c   1.000
_cell.angle_alpha   90.00
_cell.angle_beta   90.00
_cell.angle_gamma   90.00
#
_symmetry.space_group_name_H-M   'P 1'
#
loop_
_entity.id
_entity.type
_entity.pdbx_description
1 polymer ?
#
loop_
_entity_poly.entity_id
_entity_poly.type
_entity_poly.pdbx_seq_one_letter_code
_entity_poly.pdbx_strand_id
1 'polypeptide(L)'
;MTILRRAQIGKAGGIDTTVKSAKGIWKAFAPTWAMVMGVKDGQTSETQYTDQYQTILANVKAEVWDALAQHEQATLLCYCRDGWFCHTHLIIDFAVKQWPERFGDGRG
;
A
#
# COMPACT_ATOMS: atom_id res chain seq x y z
N MET A 1 16.21 6.59 6.59
CA MET A 1 14.75 6.56 6.77
C MET A 1 14.10 6.88 5.44
N THR A 2 13.20 6.02 4.98
CA THR A 2 12.48 6.18 3.70
C THR A 2 11.17 6.91 3.94
N ILE A 3 10.96 8.02 3.25
CA ILE A 3 9.69 8.76 3.29
C ILE A 3 8.71 8.11 2.32
N LEU A 4 7.61 7.57 2.85
CA LEU A 4 6.56 6.95 2.05
C LEU A 4 5.50 7.97 1.64
N ARG A 5 5.18 8.01 0.35
CA ARG A 5 4.11 8.84 -0.22
C ARG A 5 3.11 7.96 -0.97
N ARG A 6 1.97 8.54 -1.36
CA ARG A 6 1.07 7.94 -2.34
C ARG A 6 0.90 8.82 -3.57
N ALA A 7 0.59 8.21 -4.70
CA ALA A 7 0.07 8.92 -5.85
C ALA A 7 -0.86 8.03 -6.66
N GLN A 8 -1.70 8.66 -7.48
CA GLN A 8 -2.53 7.92 -8.43
C GLN A 8 -1.67 7.46 -9.63
N ILE A 9 -1.87 6.23 -10.10
CA ILE A 9 -1.27 5.73 -11.35
C ILE A 9 -1.59 6.70 -12.49
N GLY A 10 -0.56 7.07 -13.25
CA GLY A 10 -0.66 8.03 -14.36
C GLY A 10 -0.56 9.50 -13.95
N LYS A 11 -0.51 9.81 -12.65
CA LYS A 11 -0.27 11.18 -12.14
C LYS A 11 1.18 11.41 -11.67
N ALA A 12 1.87 10.36 -11.22
CA ALA A 12 3.28 10.39 -10.85
C ALA A 12 3.96 9.05 -11.09
N GLY A 13 5.30 9.05 -11.07
CA GLY A 13 6.10 7.82 -11.02
C GLY A 13 6.13 7.23 -9.61
N GLY A 14 6.34 5.91 -9.51
CA GLY A 14 6.36 5.21 -8.24
C GLY A 14 6.21 3.70 -8.38
N ILE A 15 5.98 3.06 -7.24
CA ILE A 15 5.86 1.61 -7.10
C ILE A 15 4.39 1.21 -7.21
N ASP A 16 4.05 0.46 -8.25
CA ASP A 16 2.71 -0.12 -8.40
C ASP A 16 2.49 -1.28 -7.43
N THR A 17 1.57 -1.08 -6.47
CA THR A 17 1.16 -2.08 -5.47
C THR A 17 -0.26 -2.57 -5.70
N THR A 18 -0.80 -2.44 -6.92
CA THR A 18 -2.17 -2.84 -7.24
C THR A 18 -2.29 -4.30 -7.67
N VAL A 19 -3.42 -4.93 -7.35
CA VAL A 19 -3.77 -6.27 -7.87
C VAL A 19 -3.82 -6.33 -9.40
N LYS A 20 -4.11 -5.19 -10.03
CA LYS A 20 -4.33 -5.09 -11.47
C LYS A 20 -3.02 -5.16 -12.26
N SER A 21 -1.96 -4.49 -11.80
CA SER A 21 -0.77 -4.28 -12.63
C SER A 21 0.56 -4.33 -11.90
N ALA A 22 0.59 -4.52 -10.57
CA ALA A 22 1.85 -4.69 -9.85
C ALA A 22 2.71 -5.82 -10.44
N LYS A 23 4.03 -5.64 -10.40
CA LYS A 23 5.02 -6.58 -10.95
C LYS A 23 6.09 -6.92 -9.94
N GLY A 24 6.72 -8.09 -10.13
CA GLY A 24 7.83 -8.55 -9.29
C GLY A 24 7.46 -8.62 -7.81
N ILE A 25 8.40 -8.21 -6.95
CA ILE A 25 8.24 -8.24 -5.50
C ILE A 25 7.10 -7.34 -4.99
N TRP A 26 6.73 -6.30 -5.75
CA TRP A 26 5.70 -5.34 -5.35
C TRP A 26 4.29 -5.93 -5.33
N LYS A 27 4.08 -7.07 -6.01
CA LYS A 27 2.84 -7.85 -5.90
C LYS A 27 2.57 -8.34 -4.47
N ALA A 28 3.59 -8.44 -3.61
CA ALA A 28 3.40 -8.82 -2.21
C ALA A 28 2.50 -7.82 -1.45
N PHE A 29 2.47 -6.56 -1.87
CA PHE A 29 1.59 -5.53 -1.31
C PHE A 29 0.22 -5.48 -1.98
N ALA A 30 -0.05 -6.29 -3.00
CA ALA A 30 -1.31 -6.16 -3.72
C ALA A 30 -2.48 -6.69 -2.87
N PRO A 31 -3.62 -5.95 -2.79
CA PRO A 31 -4.84 -6.54 -2.29
C PRO A 31 -5.32 -7.66 -3.23
N THR A 32 -6.37 -8.38 -2.86
CA THR A 32 -7.01 -9.34 -3.77
C THR A 32 -8.13 -8.69 -4.58
N TRP A 33 -8.51 -9.30 -5.71
CA TRP A 33 -9.67 -8.83 -6.48
C TRP A 33 -10.96 -8.89 -5.66
N ALA A 34 -11.13 -9.92 -4.84
CA ALA A 34 -12.30 -10.07 -3.97
C ALA A 34 -12.43 -8.89 -2.99
N MET A 35 -11.33 -8.44 -2.39
CA MET A 35 -11.33 -7.29 -1.49
C MET A 35 -11.70 -5.98 -2.23
N VAL A 36 -11.12 -5.76 -3.40
CA VAL A 36 -11.39 -4.56 -4.21
C VAL A 36 -12.85 -4.50 -4.66
N MET A 37 -13.39 -5.62 -5.14
CA MET A 37 -14.78 -5.70 -5.56
C MET A 37 -15.74 -5.64 -4.37
N GLY A 38 -15.40 -6.26 -3.24
CA GLY A 38 -16.22 -6.25 -2.03
C GLY A 38 -16.50 -4.84 -1.50
N VAL A 39 -15.47 -3.98 -1.41
CA VAL A 39 -15.67 -2.58 -1.01
C VAL A 39 -16.40 -1.78 -2.09
N LYS A 40 -16.03 -1.97 -3.36
CA LYS A 40 -16.66 -1.26 -4.49
C LYS A 40 -18.16 -1.54 -4.60
N ASP A 41 -18.57 -2.77 -4.34
CA ASP A 41 -19.95 -3.23 -4.44
C ASP A 41 -20.72 -3.05 -3.11
N GLY A 42 -20.10 -2.45 -2.08
CA GLY A 42 -20.71 -2.22 -0.77
C GLY A 42 -20.93 -3.48 0.07
N GLN A 43 -20.33 -4.60 -0.31
CA GLN A 43 -20.45 -5.89 0.38
C GLN A 43 -19.45 -6.05 1.53
N THR A 44 -18.40 -5.22 1.56
CA THR A 44 -17.35 -5.23 2.58
C THR A 44 -17.15 -3.80 3.07
N SER A 45 -17.14 -3.60 4.39
CA SER A 45 -16.83 -2.31 4.97
C SER A 45 -15.34 -1.99 4.87
N GLU A 46 -14.97 -0.70 4.93
CA GLU A 46 -13.56 -0.28 4.96
C GLU A 46 -12.80 -0.88 6.16
N THR A 47 -13.47 -1.04 7.31
CA THR A 47 -12.91 -1.70 8.49
C THR A 47 -12.59 -3.16 8.21
N GLN A 48 -13.56 -3.91 7.66
CA GLN A 48 -13.36 -5.32 7.34
C GLN A 48 -12.29 -5.53 6.26
N TYR A 49 -12.23 -4.63 5.28
CA TYR A 49 -11.13 -4.61 4.31
C TYR A 49 -9.79 -4.38 5.01
N THR A 50 -9.73 -3.41 5.93
CA THR A 50 -8.50 -3.05 6.64
C THR A 50 -7.97 -4.24 7.43
N ASP A 51 -8.83 -4.98 8.14
CA ASP A 51 -8.43 -6.16 8.92
C ASP A 51 -7.87 -7.28 8.01
N GLN A 52 -8.54 -7.56 6.89
CA GLN A 52 -8.05 -8.51 5.89
C GLN A 52 -6.70 -8.05 5.30
N TYR A 53 -6.57 -6.76 5.04
CA TYR A 53 -5.38 -6.20 4.42
C TYR A 53 -4.18 -6.19 5.37
N GLN A 54 -4.39 -5.97 6.68
CA GLN A 54 -3.34 -6.12 7.69
C GLN A 54 -2.74 -7.53 7.68
N THR A 55 -3.55 -8.57 7.42
CA THR A 55 -3.06 -9.95 7.27
C THR A 55 -2.16 -10.09 6.05
N ILE A 56 -2.46 -9.41 4.94
CA ILE A 56 -1.58 -9.38 3.76
C ILE A 56 -0.24 -8.74 4.13
N LEU A 57 -0.27 -7.55 4.76
CA LEU A 57 0.93 -6.80 5.13
C LEU A 57 1.83 -7.57 6.12
N ALA A 58 1.23 -8.27 7.08
CA ALA A 58 1.95 -9.12 8.02
C ALA A 58 2.66 -10.32 7.33
N ASN A 59 2.16 -10.76 6.18
CA ASN A 59 2.74 -11.85 5.40
C ASN A 59 3.73 -11.37 4.31
N VAL A 60 3.89 -10.05 4.13
CA VAL A 60 4.92 -9.51 3.25
C VAL A 60 6.28 -9.83 3.85
N LYS A 61 7.13 -10.52 3.08
CA LYS A 61 8.46 -10.93 3.53
C LYS A 61 9.33 -9.72 3.86
N ALA A 62 10.21 -9.89 4.85
CA ALA A 62 11.13 -8.85 5.31
C ALA A 62 11.95 -8.26 4.15
N GLU A 63 12.41 -9.09 3.20
CA GLU A 63 13.24 -8.60 2.09
C GLU A 63 12.51 -7.61 1.17
N VAL A 64 11.17 -7.70 1.09
CA VAL A 64 10.37 -6.75 0.30
C VAL A 64 10.26 -5.41 1.02
N TRP A 65 10.11 -5.43 2.35
CA TRP A 65 10.19 -4.23 3.18
C TRP A 65 11.59 -3.62 3.17
N ASP A 66 12.64 -4.44 3.15
CA ASP A 66 14.03 -3.98 3.02
C ASP A 66 14.24 -3.29 1.67
N ALA A 67 13.75 -3.88 0.58
CA ALA A 67 13.79 -3.27 -0.75
C ALA A 67 13.06 -1.92 -0.78
N LEU A 68 11.90 -1.81 -0.11
CA LEU A 68 11.19 -0.54 0.01
C LEU A 68 12.01 0.51 0.79
N ALA A 69 12.76 0.09 1.80
CA ALA A 69 13.60 0.95 2.66
C ALA A 69 14.92 1.40 2.02
N GLN A 70 15.27 0.93 0.81
CA GLN A 70 16.51 1.29 0.12
C GLN A 70 16.47 2.67 -0.56
N HIS A 71 15.31 3.33 -0.55
CA HIS A 71 15.12 4.64 -1.17
C HIS A 71 15.02 5.73 -0.11
N GLU A 72 15.52 6.94 -0.39
CA GLU A 72 15.25 8.10 0.48
C GLU A 72 13.73 8.41 0.50
N GLN A 73 13.07 8.17 -0.63
CA GLN A 73 11.63 8.31 -0.80
C GLN A 73 11.06 7.23 -1.72
N ALA A 74 9.88 6.72 -1.35
CA ALA A 74 9.12 5.81 -2.18
C ALA A 74 7.65 6.25 -2.30
N THR A 75 7.18 6.43 -3.53
CA THR A 75 5.78 6.75 -3.83
C THR A 75 5.04 5.46 -4.17
N LEU A 76 4.08 5.07 -3.34
CA LEU A 76 3.21 3.92 -3.57
C LEU A 76 2.05 4.32 -4.48
N LEU A 77 1.83 3.54 -5.53
CA LEU A 77 0.83 3.85 -6.55
C LEU A 77 -0.42 2.99 -6.42
N CYS A 78 -1.57 3.63 -6.65
CA CYS A 78 -2.87 2.99 -6.79
C CYS A 78 -3.71 3.71 -7.84
N TYR A 79 -4.83 3.10 -8.27
CA TYR A 79 -5.80 3.76 -9.14
C TYR A 79 -6.80 4.66 -8.38
N CYS A 80 -6.88 4.56 -7.04
CA CYS A 80 -7.80 5.35 -6.22
C CYS A 80 -7.47 6.84 -6.28
N ARG A 81 -8.51 7.68 -6.36
CA ARG A 81 -8.39 9.14 -6.30
C ARG A 81 -8.02 9.59 -4.89
N ASP A 82 -7.68 10.86 -4.73
CA ASP A 82 -7.48 11.45 -3.41
C ASP A 82 -8.83 11.59 -2.68
N GLY A 83 -8.80 11.47 -1.35
CA GLY A 83 -10.01 11.46 -0.51
C GLY A 83 -10.80 10.14 -0.51
N TRP A 84 -10.35 9.12 -1.26
CA TRP A 84 -10.97 7.79 -1.24
C TRP A 84 -10.20 6.85 -0.32
N PHE A 85 -10.91 5.87 0.24
CA PHE A 85 -10.27 4.72 0.85
C PHE A 85 -9.31 4.03 -0.13
N CYS A 86 -8.05 3.88 0.28
CA CYS A 86 -6.98 3.40 -0.58
C CYS A 86 -6.01 2.54 0.21
N HIS A 87 -5.65 1.37 -0.33
CA HIS A 87 -4.74 0.42 0.31
C HIS A 87 -3.34 0.99 0.51
N THR A 88 -2.91 1.99 -0.28
CA THR A 88 -1.60 2.65 -0.08
C THR A 88 -1.53 3.40 1.24
N HIS A 89 -2.65 3.93 1.74
CA HIS A 89 -2.69 4.51 3.09
C HIS A 89 -2.39 3.43 4.13
N LEU A 90 -3.03 2.26 4.00
CA LEU A 90 -2.82 1.14 4.90
C LEU A 90 -1.37 0.61 4.88
N ILE A 91 -0.71 0.58 3.71
CA ILE A 91 0.72 0.21 3.63
C ILE A 91 1.56 1.19 4.45
N ILE A 92 1.34 2.50 4.26
CA ILE A 92 2.11 3.56 4.93
C ILE A 92 1.88 3.50 6.45
N ASP A 93 0.62 3.42 6.87
CA ASP A 93 0.24 3.32 8.29
C ASP A 93 0.88 2.10 8.96
N PHE A 94 0.84 0.94 8.29
CA PHE A 94 1.47 -0.29 8.80
C PHE A 94 2.98 -0.13 8.92
N ALA A 95 3.65 0.37 7.87
CA ALA A 95 5.11 0.48 7.84
C ALA A 95 5.64 1.44 8.90
N VAL A 96 5.02 2.61 9.04
CA VAL A 96 5.41 3.64 10.02
C VAL A 96 5.15 3.16 11.44
N LYS A 97 4.05 2.45 11.68
CA LYS A 97 3.74 1.87 13.00
C LYS A 97 4.72 0.76 13.37
N GLN A 98 5.05 -0.11 12.43
CA GLN A 98 5.86 -1.31 12.68
C GLN A 98 7.36 -1.01 12.77
N TRP A 99 7.84 -0.04 11.98
CA TRP A 99 9.26 0.33 11.89
C TRP A 99 9.44 1.86 11.76
N PRO A 100 9.11 2.62 12.81
CA PRO A 100 9.20 4.08 12.79
C PRO A 100 10.63 4.62 12.54
N GLU A 101 11.65 3.81 12.83
CA GLU A 101 13.06 4.13 12.55
C GLU A 101 13.44 3.95 11.06
N ARG A 102 12.66 3.17 10.31
CA ARG A 102 12.90 2.86 8.90
C ARG A 102 12.04 3.71 7.97
N PHE A 103 10.79 3.99 8.36
CA PHE A 103 9.80 4.65 7.51
C PHE A 103 9.21 5.90 8.15
N GLY A 104 9.06 6.95 7.34
CA GLY A 104 8.35 8.17 7.70
C GLY A 104 7.10 8.37 6.84
N ASP A 105 6.09 9.02 7.40
CA ASP A 105 4.88 9.41 6.66
C ASP A 105 5.13 10.72 5.90
N GLY A 106 5.07 10.63 4.57
CA GLY A 106 5.19 11.76 3.66
C GLY A 106 3.86 12.23 3.08
N ARG A 107 2.72 11.69 3.55
CA ARG A 107 1.39 12.20 3.21
C ARG A 107 1.22 13.56 3.90
N GLY A 108 0.87 14.57 3.10
CA GLY A 108 0.59 15.93 3.54
C GLY A 108 -0.68 16.45 2.89
#